data_AF-A0A950WMQ9-F1
#
_entry.id   AF-A0A950WMQ9-F1
#
_cell.length_a   1.000
_cell.length_b   1.000
_cell.length_c   1.000
_cell.angle_alpha   90.00
_cell.angle_beta   90.00
_cell.angle_gamma   90.00
#
_symmetry.space_group_name_H-M   'P 1'
#
loop_
_entity.id
_entity.type
_entity.pdbx_description
1 polymer ?
#
loop_
_entity_poly.entity_id
_entity_poly.type
_entity_poly.pdbx_seq_one_letter_code
_entity_poly.pdbx_strand_id
1 'polypeptide(L)'
;MEQRRGPEYSIPEPAGIMGLAEAQSPLHMEQAIAEGLPKNALQRVARAIWPDPVEANRLVHAVVPKSSLSRRGTLTPAQGEQTERLARLFAYASRVLGSVEDAREFMHRPHPELAGRRPVDAALSELGGRAVERVLDSLAYGLPV
;
A
#
# COMPACT_ATOMS: atom_id res chain seq x y z
N MET A 1 22.68 21.06 25.18
CA MET A 1 22.92 19.65 24.84
C MET A 1 22.09 19.34 23.60
N GLU A 2 22.70 19.41 22.42
CA GLU A 2 22.07 19.04 21.16
C GLU A 2 21.80 17.54 21.13
N GLN A 3 20.53 17.16 21.28
CA GLN A 3 20.09 15.83 20.93
C GLN A 3 20.22 15.69 19.41
N ARG A 4 21.27 14.98 18.97
CA ARG A 4 21.34 14.41 17.64
C ARG A 4 20.18 13.42 17.49
N ARG A 5 19.04 13.87 16.96
CA ARG A 5 18.02 12.98 16.38
C ARG A 5 18.73 12.18 15.28
N GLY A 6 18.88 10.87 15.49
CA GLY A 6 19.17 9.96 14.36
C GLY A 6 18.13 10.14 13.27
N PRO A 7 18.38 9.68 12.02
CA PRO A 7 17.38 9.79 10.97
C PRO A 7 16.08 9.16 11.50
N GLU A 8 15.07 10.00 11.68
CA GLU A 8 13.74 9.61 12.10
C GLU A 8 13.24 8.68 10.99
N TYR A 9 13.37 7.36 11.19
CA TYR A 9 12.76 6.35 10.32
C TYR A 9 11.25 6.56 10.47
N SER A 10 10.73 7.50 9.69
CA SER A 10 9.34 7.88 9.72
C SER A 10 8.59 6.72 9.10
N ILE A 11 7.96 5.91 9.96
CA ILE A 11 7.08 4.83 9.53
C ILE A 11 6.03 5.50 8.63
N PRO A 12 5.91 5.08 7.36
CA PRO A 12 5.04 5.77 6.44
C PRO A 12 3.59 5.51 6.82
N GLU A 13 2.80 6.57 6.98
CA GLU A 13 1.35 6.44 7.15
C GLU A 13 0.66 6.32 5.79
N PRO A 14 -0.48 5.59 5.68
CA PRO A 14 -1.13 5.31 4.39
C PRO A 14 -1.49 6.59 3.63
N ALA A 15 -2.04 7.57 4.33
CA ALA A 15 -2.38 8.88 3.80
C ALA A 15 -1.14 9.65 3.30
N GLY A 16 -0.01 9.54 4.00
CA GLY A 16 1.26 10.16 3.60
C GLY A 16 1.85 9.54 2.32
N ILE A 17 1.77 8.21 2.20
CA ILE A 17 2.16 7.49 0.97
C ILE A 17 1.31 8.01 -0.20
N MET A 18 0.00 8.04 -0.03
CA MET A 18 -0.95 8.50 -1.05
C MET A 18 -0.86 10.01 -1.37
N GLY A 19 -0.20 10.80 -0.50
CA GLY A 19 -0.13 12.25 -0.66
C GLY A 19 -1.43 12.97 -0.27
N LEU A 20 -2.18 12.39 0.66
CA LEU A 20 -3.50 12.84 1.14
C LEU A 20 -3.42 13.22 2.62
N ALA A 21 -2.59 14.20 2.97
CA ALA A 21 -2.27 14.53 4.37
C ALA A 21 -3.50 14.87 5.26
N GLU A 22 -4.63 15.26 4.66
CA GLU A 22 -5.88 15.57 5.38
C GLU A 22 -6.73 14.31 5.68
N ALA A 23 -6.51 13.21 4.96
CA ALA A 23 -7.27 11.97 5.07
C ALA A 23 -6.66 10.99 6.11
N GLN A 24 -6.30 11.47 7.29
CA GLN A 24 -5.61 10.64 8.31
C GLN A 24 -6.57 9.74 9.10
N SER A 25 -7.88 10.02 9.08
CA SER A 25 -8.89 9.19 9.74
C SER A 25 -9.57 8.24 8.74
N PRO A 26 -10.06 7.07 9.19
CA PRO A 26 -10.81 6.16 8.32
C PRO A 26 -12.01 6.81 7.64
N LEU A 27 -12.75 7.66 8.36
CA LEU A 27 -13.93 8.36 7.82
C LEU A 27 -13.56 9.41 6.78
N HIS A 28 -12.48 10.17 6.98
CA HIS A 28 -12.01 11.13 5.96
C HIS A 28 -11.45 10.41 4.73
N MET A 29 -10.81 9.25 4.90
CA MET A 29 -10.36 8.42 3.78
C MET A 29 -11.53 7.86 2.98
N GLU A 30 -12.57 7.34 3.65
CA GLU A 30 -13.80 6.87 3.01
C GLU A 30 -14.45 7.98 2.18
N GLN A 31 -14.58 9.18 2.75
CA GLN A 31 -15.10 10.36 2.04
C GLN A 31 -14.24 10.71 0.82
N ALA A 32 -12.92 10.79 0.97
CA ALA A 32 -12.00 11.08 -0.14
C ALA A 32 -12.09 10.03 -1.26
N ILE A 33 -12.24 8.75 -0.91
CA ILE A 33 -12.45 7.66 -1.87
C ILE A 33 -13.79 7.83 -2.61
N ALA A 34 -14.86 8.18 -1.89
CA ALA A 34 -16.18 8.40 -2.48
C ALA A 34 -16.19 9.61 -3.44
N GLU A 35 -15.46 10.68 -3.10
CA GLU A 35 -15.27 11.87 -3.95
C GLU A 35 -14.35 11.61 -5.15
N GLY A 36 -13.51 10.58 -5.07
CA GLY A 36 -12.62 10.12 -6.13
C GLY A 36 -11.19 10.63 -5.92
N LEU A 37 -10.30 9.70 -5.56
CA LEU A 37 -8.89 10.02 -5.33
C LEU A 37 -8.17 10.47 -6.60
N PRO A 38 -7.17 11.37 -6.51
CA PRO A 38 -6.33 11.69 -7.65
C PRO A 38 -5.54 10.45 -8.10
N LYS A 39 -5.37 10.26 -9.42
CA LYS A 39 -4.56 9.15 -9.97
C LYS A 39 -3.12 9.10 -9.42
N ASN A 40 -2.58 10.26 -9.07
CA ASN A 40 -1.25 10.36 -8.47
C ASN A 40 -1.17 9.59 -7.13
N ALA A 41 -2.26 9.44 -6.38
CA ALA A 41 -2.27 8.65 -5.14
C ALA A 41 -1.80 7.21 -5.40
N LEU A 42 -2.37 6.56 -6.42
CA LEU A 42 -1.96 5.22 -6.83
C LEU A 42 -0.53 5.18 -7.37
N GLN A 43 -0.10 6.20 -8.14
CA GLN A 43 1.28 6.26 -8.63
C GLN A 43 2.30 6.35 -7.48
N ARG A 44 1.98 7.09 -6.42
CA ARG A 44 2.83 7.21 -5.24
C ARG A 44 2.89 5.91 -4.46
N VAL A 45 1.75 5.25 -4.24
CA VAL A 45 1.69 3.92 -3.61
C VAL A 45 2.52 2.91 -4.42
N ALA A 46 2.35 2.89 -5.73
CA ALA A 46 3.08 1.98 -6.59
C ALA A 46 4.60 2.22 -6.56
N ARG A 47 5.05 3.47 -6.52
CA ARG A 47 6.48 3.82 -6.37
C ARG A 47 7.04 3.56 -4.98
N ALA A 48 6.20 3.62 -3.95
CA ALA A 48 6.61 3.27 -2.59
C ALA A 48 6.93 1.77 -2.53
N ILE A 49 6.08 0.93 -3.12
CA ILE A 49 6.24 -0.53 -3.17
C ILE A 49 7.35 -0.92 -4.17
N TRP A 50 7.33 -0.38 -5.39
CA TRP A 50 8.29 -0.68 -6.46
C TRP A 50 9.18 0.54 -6.77
N PRO A 51 10.47 0.51 -6.42
CA PRO A 51 11.43 1.53 -6.84
C PRO A 51 11.61 1.59 -8.37
N ASP A 52 11.48 0.43 -9.04
CA ASP A 52 11.57 0.34 -10.49
C ASP A 52 10.31 0.97 -11.16
N PRO A 53 10.47 1.98 -12.04
CA PRO A 53 9.33 2.65 -12.68
C PRO A 53 8.47 1.75 -13.56
N VAL A 54 9.04 0.70 -14.17
CA VAL A 54 8.31 -0.21 -15.06
C VAL A 54 7.39 -1.11 -14.23
N GLU A 55 7.89 -1.70 -13.15
CA GLU A 55 7.09 -2.51 -12.23
C GLU A 55 6.03 -1.67 -11.50
N ALA A 56 6.38 -0.45 -11.06
CA ALA A 56 5.41 0.48 -10.49
C ALA A 56 4.27 0.75 -11.48
N ASN A 57 4.57 0.98 -12.75
CA ASN A 57 3.56 1.21 -13.77
C ASN A 57 2.72 -0.04 -14.08
N ARG A 58 3.28 -1.24 -13.97
CA ARG A 58 2.51 -2.49 -14.07
C ARG A 58 1.51 -2.62 -12.92
N LEU A 59 1.89 -2.28 -11.69
CA LEU A 59 0.96 -2.25 -10.56
C LEU A 59 -0.15 -1.22 -10.76
N VAL A 60 0.18 -0.03 -11.26
CA VAL A 60 -0.83 0.98 -11.64
C VAL A 60 -1.82 0.40 -12.65
N HIS A 61 -1.35 -0.32 -13.66
CA HIS A 61 -2.20 -0.93 -14.68
C HIS A 61 -3.02 -2.13 -14.19
N ALA A 62 -2.57 -2.81 -13.13
CA ALA A 62 -3.33 -3.87 -12.48
C ALA A 62 -4.55 -3.31 -11.71
N VAL A 63 -4.44 -2.10 -11.15
CA VAL A 63 -5.55 -1.41 -10.47
C VAL A 63 -6.41 -0.61 -11.47
N VAL A 64 -5.79 0.05 -12.43
CA VAL A 64 -6.45 0.86 -13.46
C VAL A 64 -6.09 0.33 -14.84
N PRO A 65 -6.95 -0.53 -15.45
CA PRO A 65 -6.72 -1.02 -16.79
C PRO A 65 -6.52 0.12 -17.81
N LYS A 66 -5.64 -0.08 -18.80
CA LYS A 66 -5.30 0.94 -19.82
C LYS A 66 -6.52 1.51 -20.55
N SER A 67 -7.57 0.72 -20.73
CA SER A 67 -8.83 1.15 -21.37
C SER A 67 -9.61 2.19 -20.55
N SER A 68 -9.44 2.22 -19.23
CA SER A 68 -10.09 3.16 -18.30
C SER A 68 -9.27 4.42 -18.00
N LEU A 69 -8.01 4.46 -18.45
CA LEU A 69 -7.08 5.56 -18.18
C LEU A 69 -7.39 6.86 -18.93
N SER A 70 -8.21 6.84 -19.99
CA SER A 70 -8.25 7.91 -20.99
C SER A 70 -9.27 9.05 -20.77
N ARG A 71 -10.15 9.01 -19.76
CA ARG A 71 -11.24 10.03 -19.66
C ARG A 71 -11.46 10.72 -18.31
N ARG A 72 -10.95 10.20 -17.18
CA ARG A 72 -11.16 10.80 -15.84
C ARG A 72 -9.82 11.10 -15.16
N GLY A 73 -9.71 12.24 -14.47
CA GLY A 73 -8.51 12.63 -13.70
C GLY A 73 -8.38 11.91 -12.34
N THR A 74 -9.44 11.25 -11.90
CA THR A 74 -9.57 10.59 -10.59
C THR A 74 -9.81 9.08 -10.73
N LEU A 75 -9.56 8.36 -9.64
CA LEU A 75 -9.87 6.94 -9.45
C LEU A 75 -11.37 6.77 -9.17
N THR A 76 -11.94 5.63 -9.56
CA THR A 76 -13.27 5.22 -9.08
C THR A 76 -13.19 4.84 -7.59
N PRO A 77 -14.32 4.80 -6.85
CA PRO A 77 -14.31 4.36 -5.45
C PRO A 77 -13.62 3.00 -5.26
N ALA A 78 -13.97 1.99 -6.07
CA ALA A 78 -13.34 0.66 -5.99
C ALA A 78 -11.82 0.69 -6.24
N GLN A 79 -11.34 1.56 -7.15
CA GLN A 79 -9.90 1.75 -7.39
C GLN A 79 -9.24 2.50 -6.23
N GLY A 80 -9.95 3.44 -5.61
CA GLY A 80 -9.54 4.13 -4.40
C GLY A 80 -9.38 3.19 -3.22
N GLU A 81 -10.36 2.33 -2.96
CA GLU A 81 -10.31 1.27 -1.93
C GLU A 81 -9.12 0.33 -2.15
N GLN A 82 -8.90 -0.12 -3.40
CA GLN A 82 -7.75 -0.96 -3.72
C GLN A 82 -6.40 -0.23 -3.52
N THR A 83 -6.35 1.08 -3.82
CA THR A 83 -5.17 1.92 -3.60
C THR A 83 -4.89 2.13 -2.11
N GLU A 84 -5.93 2.43 -1.34
CA GLU A 84 -5.87 2.55 0.12
C GLU A 84 -5.35 1.25 0.72
N ARG A 85 -5.92 0.11 0.32
CA ARG A 85 -5.54 -1.20 0.84
C ARG A 85 -4.05 -1.49 0.62
N LEU A 86 -3.53 -1.21 -0.57
CA LEU A 86 -2.11 -1.35 -0.88
C LEU A 86 -1.25 -0.43 0.00
N ALA A 87 -1.66 0.84 0.15
CA ALA A 87 -0.95 1.80 0.99
C ALA A 87 -0.92 1.36 2.47
N ARG A 88 -2.06 0.91 2.98
CA ARG A 88 -2.25 0.49 4.37
C ARG A 88 -1.46 -0.77 4.71
N LEU A 89 -1.50 -1.78 3.85
CA LEU A 89 -0.72 -3.00 4.04
C LEU A 89 0.78 -2.73 3.94
N PHE A 90 1.23 -1.86 3.04
CA PHE A 90 2.64 -1.49 2.94
C PHE A 90 3.13 -0.69 4.16
N ALA A 91 2.34 0.27 4.63
CA ALA A 91 2.59 0.98 5.88
C ALA A 91 2.67 0.03 7.07
N TYR A 92 1.72 -0.92 7.15
CA TYR A 92 1.70 -1.90 8.23
C TYR A 92 2.90 -2.84 8.17
N ALA A 93 3.25 -3.36 6.98
CA ALA A 93 4.46 -4.18 6.80
C ALA A 93 5.73 -3.42 7.22
N SER A 94 5.83 -2.13 6.90
CA SER A 94 6.97 -1.28 7.32
C SER A 94 7.07 -1.16 8.84
N ARG A 95 5.92 -1.10 9.52
CA ARG A 95 5.86 -1.07 10.99
C ARG A 95 6.24 -2.40 11.61
N VAL A 96 5.70 -3.51 11.09
CA VAL A 96 5.92 -4.86 11.61
C VAL A 96 7.36 -5.32 11.39
N LEU A 97 7.92 -5.03 10.22
CA LEU A 97 9.25 -5.48 9.83
C LEU A 97 10.36 -4.49 10.19
N GLY A 98 10.00 -3.25 10.55
CA GLY A 98 10.92 -2.24 11.07
C GLY A 98 11.59 -1.36 10.01
N SER A 99 11.42 -1.64 8.72
CA SER A 99 11.92 -0.78 7.65
C SER A 99 11.06 -0.83 6.38
N VAL A 100 11.20 0.20 5.54
CA VAL A 100 10.54 0.27 4.22
C VAL A 100 11.14 -0.77 3.28
N GLU A 101 12.43 -1.03 3.39
CA GLU A 101 13.17 -2.00 2.59
C GLU A 101 12.66 -3.43 2.86
N ASP A 102 12.48 -3.79 4.12
CA ASP A 102 11.94 -5.11 4.51
C ASP A 102 10.47 -5.24 4.10
N ALA A 103 9.69 -4.15 4.20
CA ALA A 103 8.32 -4.14 3.69
C ALA A 103 8.26 -4.40 2.18
N ARG A 104 9.16 -3.81 1.39
CA ARG A 104 9.25 -4.09 -0.05
C ARG A 104 9.60 -5.55 -0.30
N GLU A 105 10.59 -6.06 0.42
CA GLU A 105 11.01 -7.46 0.28
C GLU A 105 9.83 -8.41 0.58
N PHE A 106 9.11 -8.17 1.68
CA PHE A 106 7.89 -8.90 2.03
C PHE A 106 6.85 -8.81 0.93
N MET A 107 6.54 -7.60 0.44
CA MET A 107 5.50 -7.39 -0.59
C MET A 107 5.80 -8.11 -1.91
N HIS A 108 7.07 -8.40 -2.20
CA HIS A 108 7.52 -9.05 -3.43
C HIS A 108 7.80 -10.54 -3.29
N ARG A 109 7.97 -11.06 -2.08
CA ARG A 109 8.28 -12.47 -1.82
C ARG A 109 7.01 -13.32 -1.89
N PRO A 110 6.93 -14.34 -2.77
CA PRO A 110 5.86 -15.33 -2.74
C PRO A 110 5.70 -15.94 -1.34
N HIS A 111 4.46 -16.01 -0.84
CA HIS A 111 4.20 -16.45 0.53
C HIS A 111 3.33 -17.72 0.57
N PRO A 112 3.70 -18.78 1.32
CA PRO A 112 2.92 -20.02 1.42
C PRO A 112 1.47 -19.80 1.88
N GLU A 113 1.26 -19.01 2.95
CA GLU A 113 -0.07 -18.63 3.45
C GLU A 113 -0.93 -17.82 2.45
N LEU A 114 -0.33 -17.35 1.35
CA LEU A 114 -1.03 -16.67 0.26
C LEU A 114 -1.12 -17.55 -0.99
N ALA A 115 -1.06 -18.88 -0.83
CA ALA A 115 -1.06 -19.87 -1.89
C ALA A 115 0.06 -19.61 -2.94
N GLY A 116 1.23 -19.19 -2.47
CA GLY A 116 2.39 -18.89 -3.31
C GLY A 116 2.29 -17.57 -4.09
N ARG A 117 1.28 -16.73 -3.83
CA ARG A 117 1.19 -15.38 -4.41
C ARG A 117 2.08 -14.41 -3.63
N ARG A 118 2.53 -13.35 -4.31
CA ARG A 118 3.17 -12.21 -3.64
C ARG A 118 2.12 -11.39 -2.88
N PRO A 119 2.42 -10.82 -1.70
CA PRO A 119 1.46 -10.00 -0.98
C PRO A 119 0.91 -8.83 -1.81
N VAL A 120 1.73 -8.19 -2.65
CA VAL A 120 1.28 -7.11 -3.55
C VAL A 120 0.21 -7.57 -4.55
N ASP A 121 0.29 -8.81 -5.04
CA ASP A 121 -0.70 -9.37 -5.96
C ASP A 121 -1.96 -9.81 -5.22
N ALA A 122 -1.80 -10.39 -4.02
CA ALA A 122 -2.89 -10.80 -3.15
C ALA A 122 -3.75 -9.60 -2.74
N ALA A 123 -3.11 -8.50 -2.37
CA ALA A 123 -3.74 -7.25 -1.94
C ALA A 123 -4.60 -6.57 -3.01
N LEU A 124 -4.56 -7.01 -4.27
CA LEU A 124 -5.44 -6.48 -5.31
C LEU A 124 -6.92 -6.80 -5.07
N SER A 125 -7.24 -7.84 -4.30
CA SER A 125 -8.62 -8.12 -3.85
C SER A 125 -8.78 -7.90 -2.35
N GLU A 126 -10.00 -7.63 -1.90
CA GLU A 126 -10.30 -7.48 -0.47
C GLU A 126 -9.95 -8.73 0.35
N LEU A 127 -10.36 -9.90 -0.15
CA LEU A 127 -10.08 -11.17 0.53
C LEU A 127 -8.58 -11.47 0.59
N GLY A 128 -7.84 -11.18 -0.48
CA GLY A 128 -6.40 -11.38 -0.50
C GLY A 128 -5.68 -10.37 0.39
N GLY A 129 -6.13 -9.12 0.44
CA GLY A 129 -5.61 -8.12 1.38
C GLY A 129 -5.80 -8.52 2.85
N ARG A 130 -6.98 -9.05 3.22
CA ARG A 130 -7.20 -9.61 4.56
C ARG A 130 -6.30 -10.81 4.86
N ALA A 131 -5.94 -11.60 3.86
CA ALA A 131 -4.99 -12.70 4.04
C ALA A 131 -3.57 -12.16 4.31
N VAL A 132 -3.15 -11.12 3.58
CA VAL A 132 -1.87 -10.43 3.83
C VAL A 132 -1.83 -9.83 5.23
N GLU A 133 -2.90 -9.18 5.66
CA GLU A 133 -3.03 -8.60 7.00
C GLU A 133 -2.85 -9.65 8.10
N ARG A 134 -3.48 -10.84 7.96
CA ARG A 134 -3.31 -11.95 8.92
C ARG A 134 -1.86 -12.46 8.99
N VAL A 135 -1.14 -12.49 7.87
CA VAL A 135 0.29 -12.83 7.87
C VAL A 135 1.09 -11.79 8.64
N LEU A 136 0.81 -10.51 8.41
CA LEU A 136 1.46 -9.40 9.12
C LEU A 136 1.15 -9.41 10.63
N ASP A 137 -0.10 -9.69 11.02
CA ASP A 137 -0.47 -9.83 12.43
C ASP A 137 0.31 -10.97 13.08
N SER A 138 0.39 -12.12 12.41
CA SER A 138 1.12 -13.28 12.92
C SER A 138 2.60 -12.96 13.12
N LEU A 139 3.23 -12.27 12.15
CA LEU A 139 4.60 -11.77 12.28
C LEU A 139 4.76 -10.78 13.44
N ALA A 140 3.81 -9.85 13.62
CA ALA A 140 3.84 -8.86 14.69
C ALA A 140 3.77 -9.49 16.09
N TYR A 141 3.07 -10.60 16.24
CA TYR A 141 2.96 -11.35 17.51
C TYR A 141 3.98 -12.49 17.63
N GLY A 142 4.90 -12.66 16.68
CA GLY A 142 5.92 -13.72 16.70
C GLY A 142 5.36 -15.13 16.50
N LEU A 143 4.20 -15.23 15.83
CA LEU A 143 3.55 -16.50 15.48
C LEU A 143 4.14 -17.06 14.18
N PRO A 144 4.09 -18.40 13.98
CA PRO A 144 4.57 -19.03 12.76
C PRO A 144 3.69 -18.66 11.54
N VAL A 145 4.34 -18.44 10.39
CA VAL A 145 3.75 -18.14 9.07
C VAL A 145 4.51 -18.82 7.94
#